data_AF-A0A4Q3FS13-F1
#
_entry.id   AF-A0A4Q3FS13-F1
#
_cell.length_a   1.000
_cell.length_b   1.000
_cell.length_c   1.000
_cell.angle_alpha   90.00
_cell.angle_beta   90.00
_cell.angle_gamma   90.00
#
_symmetry.space_group_name_H-M   'P 1'
#
loop_
_entity.id
_entity.type
_entity.pdbx_description
1 polymer ?
#
loop_
_entity_poly.entity_id
_entity_poly.type
_entity_poly.pdbx_seq_one_letter_code
_entity_poly.pdbx_strand_id
1 'polypeptide(L)'
;MLGDNQFADVRDRRQGRAASSDNNHFGAEQGWVEQGSDQPMLDLASYWRLALKHRYLIAGCFLGALVIGATITLLMTPIYTAEATLQIDREAARVIDSEDVTPSENLVQGEEFFQTQYGLLRSRSLAERVIESLGLASSNQALEALGAEEPEAGGTAATQAARRKAAALKAIEDNLGVSPVRGSRLVSVSYDNADPAIAARIANGFAENYIQSNLDRKFESSAYARQFLEDRIAQTKERLESAERQLVA
;
A
#
# COMPACT_ATOMS: atom_id res chain seq x y z
N MET A 1 -59.34 -33.80 19.30
CA MET A 1 -59.31 -34.64 20.51
C MET A 1 -58.84 -33.77 21.66
N LEU A 2 -59.72 -33.57 22.64
CA LEU A 2 -59.49 -33.24 24.07
C LEU A 2 -58.74 -31.93 24.37
N GLY A 3 -59.23 -30.99 25.17
CA GLY A 3 -60.40 -30.84 26.05
C GLY A 3 -60.15 -29.51 26.79
N ASP A 4 -61.05 -28.53 26.73
CA ASP A 4 -62.18 -28.34 27.64
C ASP A 4 -61.88 -28.74 29.10
N ASN A 5 -61.79 -27.74 29.98
CA ASN A 5 -62.58 -27.62 31.23
C ASN A 5 -62.10 -26.38 32.04
N GLN A 6 -62.96 -25.36 32.22
CA GLN A 6 -63.91 -25.19 33.35
C GLN A 6 -63.15 -24.69 34.61
N PHE A 7 -63.40 -23.50 35.18
CA PHE A 7 -64.57 -23.16 36.01
C PHE A 7 -64.50 -21.72 36.56
N ALA A 8 -65.67 -21.04 36.55
CA ALA A 8 -66.29 -20.28 37.66
C ALA A 8 -65.59 -19.01 38.21
N ASP A 9 -66.25 -17.98 38.74
CA ASP A 9 -67.62 -17.80 39.21
C ASP A 9 -67.89 -16.28 39.43
N VAL A 10 -69.05 -15.82 39.00
CA VAL A 10 -70.03 -14.96 39.70
C VAL A 10 -69.56 -13.78 40.57
N ARG A 11 -70.06 -12.58 40.20
CA ARG A 11 -70.84 -11.59 41.00
C ARG A 11 -70.74 -10.22 40.30
N ASP A 12 -71.70 -9.31 40.28
CA ASP A 12 -73.11 -9.23 40.67
C ASP A 12 -73.54 -7.80 40.27
N ARG A 13 -74.85 -7.58 40.14
CA ARG A 13 -75.58 -6.28 40.15
C ARG A 13 -75.59 -5.41 38.90
N ARG A 14 -76.60 -5.70 38.09
CA ARG A 14 -77.54 -4.69 37.57
C ARG A 14 -78.29 -4.03 38.74
N GLN A 15 -78.48 -2.71 38.70
CA GLN A 15 -79.79 -2.02 38.66
C GLN A 15 -79.69 -0.53 39.07
N GLY A 16 -80.48 0.32 38.39
CA GLY A 16 -80.71 1.74 38.68
C GLY A 16 -80.57 2.59 37.40
N ARG A 17 -81.48 2.55 36.42
CA ARG A 17 -82.83 3.15 36.35
C ARG A 17 -82.83 4.70 36.48
N ALA A 18 -82.94 5.32 35.30
CA ALA A 18 -83.70 6.53 34.92
C ALA A 18 -83.64 7.80 35.80
N ALA A 19 -83.32 8.95 35.18
CA ALA A 19 -84.29 10.01 34.88
C ALA A 19 -83.64 11.33 34.39
N SER A 20 -84.47 12.07 33.65
CA SER A 20 -84.49 13.52 33.42
C SER A 20 -83.84 14.08 32.15
N SER A 21 -84.77 14.44 31.27
CA SER A 21 -84.70 15.30 30.10
C SER A 21 -84.53 16.78 30.51
N ASP A 22 -84.06 17.56 29.54
CA ASP A 22 -84.15 19.02 29.41
C ASP A 22 -83.34 19.90 30.36
N ASN A 23 -82.36 20.62 29.81
CA ASN A 23 -82.59 22.04 29.54
C ASN A 23 -81.58 22.63 28.56
N ASN A 24 -82.08 23.26 27.50
CA ASN A 24 -81.31 24.13 26.63
C ASN A 24 -80.97 25.44 27.36
N HIS A 25 -79.70 25.83 27.34
CA HIS A 25 -79.32 27.23 27.56
C HIS A 25 -78.38 27.70 26.45
N PHE A 26 -78.94 28.52 25.57
CA PHE A 26 -78.21 29.33 24.60
C PHE A 26 -77.58 30.53 25.32
N GLY A 27 -76.28 30.73 25.15
CA GLY A 27 -75.54 31.92 25.56
C GLY A 27 -74.23 31.99 24.77
N ALA A 28 -74.16 32.98 23.87
CA ALA A 28 -73.12 33.17 22.88
C ALA A 28 -71.76 33.57 23.48
N GLU A 29 -70.64 33.07 22.92
CA GLU A 29 -69.36 33.79 22.75
C GLU A 29 -68.61 33.20 21.54
N GLN A 30 -68.44 33.97 20.46
CA GLN A 30 -67.20 34.65 20.06
C GLN A 30 -66.13 33.77 19.38
N GLY A 31 -65.94 34.03 18.07
CA GLY A 31 -64.62 34.24 17.47
C GLY A 31 -63.72 33.03 17.16
N TRP A 32 -63.54 32.79 15.85
CA TRP A 32 -62.35 32.36 15.07
C TRP A 32 -61.25 31.55 15.80
N VAL A 33 -60.59 30.54 15.20
CA VAL A 33 -59.66 30.68 14.06
C VAL A 33 -59.30 29.25 13.63
N GLU A 34 -59.42 28.97 12.34
CA GLU A 34 -58.72 27.90 11.67
C GLU A 34 -57.22 28.23 11.70
N GLN A 35 -56.50 27.73 12.70
CA GLN A 35 -55.05 27.85 12.74
C GLN A 35 -54.47 26.54 12.24
N GLY A 36 -54.34 26.44 10.91
CA GLY A 36 -53.42 25.50 10.29
C GLY A 36 -52.08 25.64 10.98
N SER A 37 -51.73 24.64 11.78
CA SER A 37 -50.40 24.51 12.33
C SER A 37 -49.47 24.12 11.18
N ASP A 38 -49.10 25.10 10.37
CA ASP A 38 -47.83 25.07 9.65
C ASP A 38 -46.75 25.06 10.72
N GLN A 39 -46.47 23.87 11.26
CA GLN A 39 -45.24 23.65 11.99
C GLN A 39 -44.13 23.67 10.95
N PRO A 40 -43.26 24.72 10.90
CA PRO A 40 -42.07 24.62 10.09
C PRO A 40 -41.28 23.44 10.64
N MET A 41 -41.17 22.39 9.82
CA MET A 41 -40.59 21.09 10.19
C MET A 41 -39.11 21.20 10.63
N LEU A 42 -38.50 22.38 10.50
CA LEU A 42 -37.20 22.77 11.06
C LEU A 42 -37.22 24.26 11.43
N ASP A 43 -37.45 24.59 12.71
CA ASP A 43 -37.43 25.96 13.20
C ASP A 43 -35.99 26.48 13.34
N LEU A 44 -35.38 26.86 12.22
CA LEU A 44 -33.99 27.34 12.10
C LEU A 44 -33.69 28.54 13.02
N ALA A 45 -34.70 29.39 13.26
CA ALA A 45 -34.60 30.56 14.12
C ALA A 45 -34.46 30.20 15.61
N SER A 46 -34.95 29.02 16.01
CA SER A 46 -34.83 28.49 17.37
C SER A 46 -33.44 27.89 17.62
N TYR A 47 -32.87 27.19 16.64
CA TYR A 47 -31.46 26.74 16.69
C TYR A 47 -30.46 27.91 16.70
N TRP A 48 -30.75 28.98 15.95
CA TRP A 48 -29.91 30.18 15.93
C TRP A 48 -29.84 30.88 17.30
N ARG A 49 -30.98 31.00 17.99
CA ARG A 49 -31.04 31.55 19.36
C ARG A 49 -30.35 30.65 20.38
N LEU A 50 -30.46 29.33 20.24
CA LEU A 50 -29.76 28.37 21.09
C LEU A 50 -28.23 28.44 20.89
N ALA A 51 -27.77 28.60 19.65
CA ALA A 51 -26.37 28.77 19.31
C ALA A 51 -25.77 30.06 19.90
N LEU A 52 -26.52 31.18 19.88
CA LEU A 52 -26.09 32.43 20.49
C LEU A 52 -25.99 32.35 22.01
N LYS A 53 -26.91 31.64 22.68
CA LYS A 53 -26.91 31.44 24.14
C LYS A 53 -25.73 30.57 24.60
N HIS A 54 -25.34 29.57 23.81
CA HIS A 54 -24.25 28.65 24.11
C HIS A 54 -22.97 28.92 23.30
N ARG A 55 -22.81 30.13 22.74
CA ARG A 55 -21.68 30.49 21.86
C ARG A 55 -20.30 30.18 22.45
N TYR A 56 -20.14 30.29 23.78
CA TYR A 56 -18.89 29.95 24.46
C TYR A 56 -18.65 28.45 24.60
N LEU A 57 -19.70 27.62 24.74
CA LEU A 57 -19.57 26.15 24.72
C LEU A 57 -19.27 25.65 23.31
N ILE A 58 -19.94 26.20 22.30
CA ILE A 58 -19.70 25.85 20.88
C ILE A 58 -18.30 26.29 20.47
N ALA A 59 -17.90 27.53 20.80
CA ALA A 59 -16.55 28.02 20.56
C ALA A 59 -15.51 27.20 21.34
N GLY A 60 -15.81 26.78 22.57
CA GLY A 60 -14.94 25.92 23.39
C GLY A 60 -14.74 24.53 22.79
N CYS A 61 -15.80 23.86 22.35
CA CYS A 61 -15.71 22.57 21.64
C CYS A 61 -14.97 22.71 20.32
N PHE A 62 -15.25 23.76 19.55
CA PHE A 62 -14.56 24.02 18.28
C PHE A 62 -13.06 24.27 18.51
N LEU A 63 -12.72 25.13 19.47
CA LEU A 63 -11.33 25.40 19.84
C LEU A 63 -10.65 24.13 20.38
N GLY A 64 -11.34 23.33 21.19
CA GLY A 64 -10.84 22.06 21.71
C GLY A 64 -10.54 21.05 20.60
N ALA A 65 -11.46 20.87 19.64
CA ALA A 65 -11.23 20.02 18.48
C ALA A 65 -10.08 20.52 17.61
N LEU A 66 -9.96 21.85 17.42
CA LEU A 66 -8.87 22.47 16.67
C LEU A 66 -7.53 22.25 17.37
N VAL A 67 -7.45 22.44 18.69
CA VAL A 67 -6.24 22.20 19.48
C VAL A 67 -5.85 20.72 19.47
N ILE A 68 -6.80 19.81 19.66
CA ILE A 68 -6.54 18.36 19.60
C ILE A 68 -6.06 17.97 18.20
N GLY A 69 -6.75 18.43 17.15
CA GLY A 69 -6.37 18.19 15.76
C GLY A 69 -4.98 18.73 15.45
N ALA A 70 -4.69 19.97 15.81
CA ALA A 70 -3.37 20.59 15.62
C ALA A 70 -2.29 19.83 16.39
N THR A 71 -2.56 19.42 17.63
CA THR A 71 -1.61 18.64 18.44
C THR A 71 -1.31 17.30 17.78
N ILE A 72 -2.32 16.57 17.31
CA ILE A 72 -2.13 15.30 16.59
C ILE A 72 -1.34 15.53 15.31
N THR A 73 -1.67 16.55 14.52
CA THR A 73 -0.97 16.87 13.27
C THR A 73 0.49 17.25 13.51
N LEU A 74 0.79 18.01 14.57
CA LEU A 74 2.15 18.39 14.96
C LEU A 74 2.96 17.19 15.48
N LEU A 75 2.31 16.13 15.98
CA LEU A 75 2.95 14.91 16.49
C LEU A 75 3.05 13.80 15.43
N MET A 76 2.39 13.92 14.28
CA MET A 76 2.52 12.94 13.20
C MET A 76 3.93 13.01 12.59
N THR A 77 4.60 11.86 12.51
CA THR A 77 5.91 11.74 11.86
C THR A 77 5.76 12.02 10.36
N PRO A 78 6.40 13.06 9.80
CA PRO A 78 6.35 13.31 8.37
C PRO A 78 7.05 12.17 7.63
N ILE A 79 6.45 11.68 6.55
CA ILE A 79 7.04 10.67 5.68
C ILE A 79 7.53 11.38 4.41
N TYR A 80 8.82 11.24 4.12
CA TYR A 80 9.47 11.78 2.93
C TYR A 80 9.68 10.67 1.92
N THR A 81 9.36 10.96 0.66
CA THR A 81 9.57 10.06 -0.47
C THR A 81 10.79 10.55 -1.26
N ALA A 82 11.77 9.67 -1.46
CA ALA A 82 12.86 9.91 -2.41
C ALA A 82 12.66 9.05 -3.65
N GLU A 83 13.02 9.58 -4.83
CA GLU A 83 12.78 8.93 -6.12
C GLU A 83 14.07 8.88 -6.96
N ALA A 84 14.40 7.70 -7.47
CA ALA A 84 15.47 7.48 -8.44
C ALA A 84 14.88 6.92 -9.74
N THR A 85 15.17 7.55 -10.87
CA THR A 85 14.66 7.12 -12.17
C THR A 85 15.75 6.40 -12.97
N LEU A 86 15.44 5.19 -13.44
CA LEU A 86 16.33 4.40 -14.28
C LEU A 86 15.74 4.21 -15.68
N GLN A 87 16.58 4.31 -16.70
CA GLN A 87 16.23 3.88 -18.05
C GLN A 87 16.58 2.40 -18.24
N ILE A 88 15.64 1.62 -18.75
CA ILE A 88 15.84 0.20 -19.08
C ILE A 88 15.82 0.06 -20.60
N ASP A 89 16.98 -0.21 -21.18
CA ASP A 89 17.10 -0.49 -22.61
C ASP A 89 17.10 -2.00 -22.88
N ARG A 90 16.47 -2.37 -24.01
CA ARG A 90 16.48 -3.75 -24.51
C ARG A 90 17.70 -3.93 -25.39
N GLU A 91 18.69 -4.68 -24.92
CA GLU A 91 19.76 -5.15 -25.78
C GLU A 91 19.23 -6.32 -26.63
N ALA A 92 18.81 -6.03 -27.87
CA ALA A 92 18.50 -7.09 -28.82
C ALA A 92 19.79 -7.86 -29.13
N ALA A 93 19.86 -9.13 -28.73
CA ALA A 93 20.95 -10.01 -29.09
C ALA A 93 21.00 -10.13 -30.63
N ARG A 94 21.86 -9.35 -31.28
CA ARG A 94 22.19 -9.53 -32.70
C ARG A 94 23.02 -10.80 -32.84
N VAL A 95 22.35 -11.93 -32.92
CA VAL A 95 22.98 -13.18 -33.32
C VAL A 95 23.04 -13.18 -34.85
N ILE A 96 24.28 -13.16 -35.34
CA ILE A 96 24.79 -13.27 -36.71
C ILE A 96 23.77 -13.67 -37.81
N ASP A 97 23.77 -12.83 -38.86
CA ASP A 97 23.28 -13.01 -40.23
C ASP A 97 21.75 -12.97 -40.48
N SER A 98 21.25 -11.77 -40.77
CA SER A 98 20.40 -11.50 -41.95
C SER A 98 20.08 -10.00 -42.03
N GLU A 99 20.21 -9.46 -43.24
CA GLU A 99 19.81 -8.11 -43.66
C GLU A 99 18.48 -7.65 -43.03
N ASP A 100 18.49 -6.40 -42.57
CA ASP A 100 17.32 -5.54 -42.36
C ASP A 100 16.07 -6.22 -41.77
N VAL A 101 16.18 -6.61 -40.52
CA VAL A 101 15.00 -6.65 -39.65
C VAL A 101 15.20 -5.56 -38.60
N THR A 102 14.69 -4.35 -38.88
CA THR A 102 14.27 -3.46 -37.80
C THR A 102 13.45 -4.33 -36.86
N PRO A 103 13.85 -4.54 -35.60
CA PRO A 103 13.04 -5.30 -34.67
C PRO A 103 11.71 -4.56 -34.61
N SER A 104 10.68 -5.08 -35.29
CA SER A 104 9.33 -4.63 -35.03
C SER A 104 9.15 -4.91 -33.55
N GLU A 105 9.17 -3.85 -32.74
CA GLU A 105 8.89 -3.92 -31.33
C GLU A 105 7.50 -4.53 -31.23
N ASN A 106 7.43 -5.85 -31.08
CA ASN A 106 6.17 -6.49 -30.73
C ASN A 106 5.83 -5.94 -29.35
N LEU A 107 4.86 -5.02 -29.29
CA LEU A 107 4.45 -4.32 -28.06
C LEU A 107 4.22 -5.32 -26.91
N VAL A 108 3.71 -6.51 -27.23
CA VAL A 108 3.49 -7.62 -26.29
C VAL A 108 4.81 -8.13 -25.66
N GLN A 109 5.85 -8.37 -26.45
CA GLN A 109 7.17 -8.77 -25.92
C GLN A 109 7.86 -7.63 -25.16
N GLY A 110 7.56 -6.38 -25.49
CA GLY A 110 8.04 -5.22 -24.74
C GLY A 110 7.47 -5.22 -23.31
N GLU A 111 6.16 -5.41 -23.18
CA GLU A 111 5.48 -5.42 -21.89
C GLU A 111 6.00 -6.55 -20.98
N GLU A 112 6.09 -7.79 -21.48
CA GLU A 112 6.62 -8.93 -20.69
C GLU A 112 8.06 -8.70 -20.21
N PHE A 113 8.90 -8.10 -21.05
CA PHE A 113 10.27 -7.73 -20.69
C PHE A 113 10.26 -6.72 -19.54
N PHE A 114 9.49 -5.64 -19.64
CA PHE A 114 9.42 -4.62 -18.59
C PHE A 114 8.86 -5.17 -17.27
N GLN A 115 7.84 -6.03 -17.32
CA GLN A 115 7.32 -6.72 -16.14
C GLN A 115 8.39 -7.54 -15.43
N THR A 116 9.22 -8.26 -16.20
CA THR A 116 10.36 -9.01 -15.64
C THR A 116 11.35 -8.07 -14.95
N GLN A 117 11.69 -6.95 -15.57
CA GLN A 117 12.63 -5.99 -14.98
C GLN A 117 12.07 -5.33 -13.72
N TYR A 118 10.77 -5.04 -13.66
CA TYR A 118 10.12 -4.54 -12.45
C TYR A 118 10.13 -5.58 -11.32
N GLY A 119 9.90 -6.85 -11.66
CA GLY A 119 10.06 -7.96 -10.72
C GLY A 119 11.48 -8.08 -10.17
N LEU A 120 12.50 -7.89 -11.03
CA LEU A 120 13.91 -7.88 -10.61
C LEU A 120 14.25 -6.69 -9.71
N LEU A 121 13.68 -5.51 -9.96
CA LEU A 121 13.84 -4.33 -9.09
C LEU A 121 13.19 -4.51 -7.72
N ARG A 122 12.05 -5.22 -7.66
CA ARG A 122 11.38 -5.59 -6.39
C ARG A 122 11.93 -6.86 -5.76
N SER A 123 12.96 -7.46 -6.35
CA SER A 123 13.44 -8.76 -5.89
C SER A 123 14.11 -8.66 -4.53
N ARG A 124 13.84 -9.65 -3.68
CA ARG A 124 14.46 -9.78 -2.37
C ARG A 124 15.99 -9.83 -2.45
N SER A 125 16.55 -10.48 -3.47
CA SER A 125 18.01 -10.56 -3.64
C SER A 125 18.65 -9.19 -3.88
N LEU A 126 17.97 -8.31 -4.63
CA LEU A 126 18.43 -6.94 -4.81
C LEU A 126 18.31 -6.14 -3.50
N ALA A 127 17.19 -6.26 -2.79
CA ALA A 127 17.00 -5.61 -1.49
C ALA A 127 18.06 -6.06 -0.47
N GLU A 128 18.38 -7.35 -0.40
CA GLU A 128 19.44 -7.88 0.46
C GLU A 128 20.82 -7.30 0.10
N ARG A 129 21.13 -7.19 -1.20
CA ARG A 129 22.38 -6.56 -1.66
C ARG A 129 22.44 -5.08 -1.28
N VAL A 130 21.32 -4.35 -1.38
CA VAL A 130 21.25 -2.94 -0.94
C VAL A 130 21.49 -2.83 0.56
N ILE A 131 20.84 -3.68 1.39
CA ILE A 131 21.05 -3.74 2.85
C ILE A 131 22.52 -3.94 3.20
N GLU A 132 23.18 -4.87 2.50
CA GLU A 132 24.59 -5.17 2.71
C GLU A 132 25.48 -4.02 2.26
N SER A 133 25.25 -3.46 1.07
CA SER A 133 26.04 -2.35 0.51
C SER A 133 25.97 -1.08 1.35
N LEU A 134 24.81 -0.79 1.95
CA LEU A 134 24.59 0.40 2.76
C LEU A 134 24.83 0.15 4.26
N GLY A 135 25.05 -1.10 4.67
CA GLY A 135 25.27 -1.48 6.06
C GLY A 135 24.02 -1.31 6.93
N LEU A 136 22.82 -1.45 6.37
CA LEU A 136 21.55 -1.15 7.06
C LEU A 136 21.19 -2.14 8.17
N ALA A 137 21.78 -3.34 8.15
CA ALA A 137 21.61 -4.35 9.20
C ALA A 137 22.82 -4.42 10.18
N SER A 138 23.74 -3.46 10.11
CA SER A 138 24.99 -3.48 10.89
C SER A 138 24.79 -3.17 12.38
N SER A 139 23.80 -2.35 12.73
CA SER A 139 23.52 -1.87 14.09
C SER A 139 22.02 -1.71 14.31
N ASN A 140 21.59 -1.66 15.57
CA ASN A 140 20.18 -1.36 15.90
C ASN A 140 19.81 0.08 15.52
N GLN A 141 20.75 1.02 15.65
CA GLN A 141 20.56 2.40 15.21
C GLN A 141 20.26 2.48 13.70
N ALA A 142 20.92 1.65 12.89
CA ALA A 142 20.64 1.59 11.45
C ALA A 142 19.24 1.04 11.15
N LEU A 143 18.71 0.14 11.98
CA LEU A 143 17.33 -0.36 11.88
C LEU A 143 16.31 0.68 12.32
N GLU A 144 16.59 1.40 13.40
CA GLU A 144 15.74 2.49 13.89
C GLU A 144 15.62 3.59 12.83
N ALA A 145 16.72 3.93 12.14
CA ALA A 145 16.71 4.88 11.03
C ALA A 145 15.87 4.40 9.82
N LEU A 146 15.62 3.10 9.69
CA LEU A 146 14.68 2.54 8.70
C LEU A 146 13.22 2.56 9.18
N GLY A 147 12.96 2.91 10.43
CA GLY A 147 11.65 2.69 11.07
C GLY A 147 11.34 1.20 11.25
N ALA A 148 12.35 0.33 11.25
CA ALA A 148 12.18 -1.10 11.44
C ALA A 148 11.98 -1.41 12.93
N GLU A 149 11.10 -2.36 13.23
CA GLU A 149 10.91 -2.86 14.59
C GLU A 149 12.19 -3.54 15.10
N GLU A 150 12.59 -3.22 16.33
CA GLU A 150 13.78 -3.82 16.91
C GLU A 150 13.57 -5.33 17.11
N PRO A 151 14.51 -6.18 16.65
CA PRO A 151 14.36 -7.62 16.80
C PRO A 151 14.50 -8.04 18.27
N GLU A 152 13.69 -9.03 18.66
CA GLU A 152 13.71 -9.66 19.98
C GLU A 152 15.14 -9.94 20.49
N ALA A 153 15.41 -9.48 21.71
CA ALA A 153 16.71 -9.63 22.35
C ALA A 153 17.02 -11.10 22.66
N GLY A 154 18.32 -11.45 22.60
CA GLY A 154 18.83 -12.78 22.98
C GLY A 154 19.17 -13.69 21.79
N GLY A 155 19.88 -14.77 22.11
CA GLY A 155 20.47 -15.68 21.13
C GLY A 155 21.90 -15.29 20.72
N THR A 156 22.50 -16.10 19.84
CA THR A 156 23.88 -15.89 19.39
C THR A 156 24.02 -14.63 18.54
N ALA A 157 25.25 -14.10 18.41
CA ALA A 157 25.54 -12.97 17.53
C ALA A 157 25.09 -13.22 16.08
N ALA A 158 25.24 -14.45 15.58
CA ALA A 158 24.78 -14.85 14.25
C ALA A 158 23.25 -14.81 14.12
N THR A 159 22.53 -15.29 15.14
CA THR A 159 21.06 -15.23 15.18
C THR A 159 20.56 -13.79 15.19
N GLN A 160 21.21 -12.91 15.95
CA GLN A 160 20.86 -11.50 16.01
C GLN A 160 21.13 -10.80 14.66
N ALA A 161 22.25 -11.09 14.00
CA ALA A 161 22.53 -10.57 12.66
C ALA A 161 21.48 -11.00 11.63
N ALA A 162 21.06 -12.26 11.66
CA ALA A 162 20.01 -12.77 10.77
C ALA A 162 18.65 -12.09 11.02
N ARG A 163 18.27 -11.89 12.30
CA ARG A 163 17.04 -11.18 12.66
C ARG A 163 17.07 -9.72 12.23
N ARG A 164 18.20 -9.02 12.42
CA ARG A 164 18.38 -7.64 11.96
C ARG A 164 18.27 -7.54 10.44
N LYS A 165 18.88 -8.46 9.70
CA LYS A 165 18.75 -8.52 8.23
C LYS A 165 17.31 -8.75 7.80
N ALA A 166 16.57 -9.64 8.48
CA ALA A 166 15.16 -9.89 8.20
C ALA A 166 14.27 -8.68 8.50
N ALA A 167 14.52 -7.97 9.61
CA ALA A 167 13.81 -6.74 9.96
C ALA A 167 14.07 -5.62 8.94
N ALA A 168 15.34 -5.41 8.56
CA ALA A 168 15.71 -4.46 7.52
C ALA A 168 15.03 -4.78 6.18
N LEU A 169 15.01 -6.06 5.80
CA LEU A 169 14.36 -6.50 4.57
C LEU A 169 12.87 -6.20 4.58
N LYS A 170 12.18 -6.54 5.67
CA LYS A 170 10.75 -6.24 5.82
C LYS A 170 10.47 -4.73 5.73
N ALA A 171 11.25 -3.91 6.44
CA ALA A 171 11.10 -2.46 6.39
C ALA A 171 11.36 -1.88 4.98
N ILE A 172 12.26 -2.49 4.21
CA ILE A 172 12.48 -2.10 2.83
C ILE A 172 11.31 -2.50 1.93
N GLU A 173 10.85 -3.75 2.04
CA GLU A 173 9.72 -4.25 1.25
C GLU A 173 8.43 -3.45 1.48
N ASP A 174 8.17 -3.04 2.73
CA ASP A 174 6.96 -2.31 3.09
C ASP A 174 6.96 -0.85 2.58
N ASN A 175 8.13 -0.24 2.35
CA ASN A 175 8.28 1.18 1.97
C ASN A 175 8.88 1.41 0.57
N LEU A 176 9.14 0.35 -0.20
CA LEU A 176 9.69 0.43 -1.55
C LEU A 176 8.57 0.52 -2.59
N GLY A 177 8.60 1.59 -3.38
CA GLY A 177 7.78 1.74 -4.59
C GLY A 177 8.62 1.48 -5.84
N VAL A 178 8.08 0.69 -6.77
CA VAL A 178 8.66 0.59 -8.13
C VAL A 178 7.54 0.80 -9.13
N SER A 179 7.59 1.88 -9.89
CA SER A 179 6.50 2.27 -10.80
C SER A 179 7.03 2.63 -12.18
N PRO A 180 6.40 2.15 -13.26
CA PRO A 180 6.76 2.56 -14.62
C PRO A 180 6.35 4.01 -14.89
N VAL A 181 7.18 4.75 -15.60
CA VAL A 181 6.81 6.06 -16.14
C VAL A 181 6.11 5.84 -17.47
N ARG A 182 4.79 6.05 -17.48
CA ARG A 182 3.93 5.78 -18.64
C ARG A 182 4.46 6.44 -19.92
N GLY A 183 4.47 5.68 -21.02
CA GLY A 183 4.91 6.16 -22.32
C GLY A 183 6.43 6.31 -22.45
N SER A 184 7.22 5.70 -21.57
CA SER A 184 8.68 5.75 -21.62
C SER A 184 9.31 4.41 -21.22
N ARG A 185 10.62 4.28 -21.46
CA ARG A 185 11.45 3.17 -20.95
C ARG A 185 12.02 3.45 -19.55
N LEU A 186 11.41 4.39 -18.83
CA LEU A 186 11.85 4.79 -17.50
C LEU A 186 11.06 4.07 -16.42
N VAL A 187 11.76 3.65 -15.38
CA VAL A 187 11.20 3.13 -14.14
C VAL A 187 11.62 4.02 -12.99
N SER A 188 10.66 4.36 -12.16
CA SER A 188 10.86 5.09 -10.93
C SER A 188 10.97 4.08 -9.78
N VAL A 189 12.03 4.22 -8.98
CA VAL A 189 12.22 3.53 -7.72
C VAL A 189 12.11 4.56 -6.61
N SER A 190 11.05 4.46 -5.82
CA SER A 190 10.79 5.36 -4.70
C SER A 190 10.97 4.66 -3.36
N TYR A 191 11.39 5.40 -2.35
CA TYR A 191 11.48 4.90 -0.98
C TYR A 191 10.96 5.94 0.02
N ASP A 192 10.09 5.47 0.91
CA ASP A 192 9.46 6.29 1.94
C ASP A 192 10.18 6.14 3.28
N ASN A 193 10.55 7.25 3.91
CA ASN A 193 11.18 7.25 5.24
C ASN A 193 10.94 8.58 5.98
N ALA A 194 10.99 8.54 7.32
CA ALA A 194 10.92 9.75 8.15
C ALA A 194 12.16 10.65 8.03
N ASP A 195 13.31 10.11 7.63
CA ASP A 195 14.52 10.86 7.32
C ASP A 195 14.72 10.98 5.79
N PRO A 196 14.68 12.20 5.22
CA PRO A 196 14.85 12.41 3.79
C PRO A 196 16.23 12.00 3.26
N ALA A 197 17.28 12.07 4.09
CA ALA A 197 18.63 11.67 3.70
C ALA A 197 18.75 10.14 3.58
N ILE A 198 18.10 9.40 4.50
CA ILE A 198 18.03 7.94 4.44
C ILE A 198 17.20 7.50 3.23
N ALA A 199 16.06 8.16 2.98
CA ALA A 199 15.24 7.88 1.81
C ALA A 199 16.05 8.02 0.50
N ALA A 200 16.74 9.14 0.34
CA ALA A 200 17.56 9.40 -0.85
C ALA A 200 18.69 8.37 -0.98
N ARG A 201 19.36 8.02 0.13
CA ARG A 201 20.45 7.04 0.13
C ARG A 201 19.97 5.66 -0.30
N ILE A 202 18.79 5.24 0.13
CA ILE A 202 18.21 3.93 -0.22
C ILE A 202 17.76 3.91 -1.68
N ALA A 203 17.02 4.92 -2.14
CA ALA A 203 16.59 5.02 -3.55
C ALA A 203 17.79 5.00 -4.50
N ASN A 204 18.84 5.79 -4.22
CA ASN A 204 20.08 5.77 -4.97
C ASN A 204 20.81 4.42 -4.89
N GLY A 205 20.83 3.80 -3.70
CA GLY A 205 21.42 2.48 -3.49
C GLY A 205 20.75 1.40 -4.32
N PHE A 206 19.42 1.43 -4.47
CA PHE A 206 18.68 0.52 -5.34
C PHE A 206 19.07 0.70 -6.81
N ALA A 207 19.15 1.96 -7.27
CA ALA A 207 19.54 2.25 -8.65
C ALA A 207 20.95 1.72 -8.96
N GLU A 208 21.92 2.03 -8.11
CA GLU A 208 23.33 1.64 -8.28
C GLU A 208 23.48 0.11 -8.25
N ASN A 209 22.90 -0.56 -7.24
CA ASN A 209 23.02 -2.01 -7.11
C ASN A 209 22.31 -2.76 -8.25
N TYR A 210 21.24 -2.21 -8.81
CA TYR A 210 20.58 -2.78 -9.97
C TYR A 210 21.45 -2.66 -11.23
N ILE A 211 22.05 -1.49 -11.46
CA ILE A 211 23.00 -1.27 -12.56
C ILE A 211 24.17 -2.24 -12.42
N GLN A 212 24.78 -2.32 -11.24
CA GLN A 212 25.88 -3.24 -10.96
C GLN A 212 25.47 -4.70 -11.19
N SER A 213 24.30 -5.11 -10.72
CA SER A 213 23.77 -6.47 -10.94
C SER A 213 23.58 -6.83 -12.42
N ASN A 214 23.22 -5.85 -13.25
CA ASN A 214 23.11 -6.07 -14.70
C ASN A 214 24.48 -6.15 -15.37
N LEU A 215 25.44 -5.32 -14.93
CA LEU A 215 26.82 -5.39 -15.40
C LEU A 215 27.45 -6.73 -15.06
N ASP A 216 27.33 -7.19 -13.82
CA ASP A 216 27.86 -8.48 -13.35
C ASP A 216 27.32 -9.64 -14.21
N ARG A 217 26.00 -9.68 -14.42
CA ARG A 217 25.35 -10.70 -15.27
C ARG A 217 25.85 -10.67 -16.72
N LYS A 218 26.08 -9.47 -17.27
CA LYS A 218 26.63 -9.30 -18.62
C LYS A 218 28.07 -9.81 -18.71
N PHE A 219 28.91 -9.50 -17.73
CA PHE A 219 30.28 -10.01 -17.67
C PHE A 219 30.32 -11.53 -17.51
N GLU A 220 29.52 -12.10 -16.61
CA GLU A 220 29.41 -13.55 -16.41
C GLU A 220 28.99 -14.27 -17.70
N SER A 221 27.98 -13.75 -18.40
CA SER A 221 27.53 -14.34 -19.68
C SER A 221 28.61 -14.28 -20.77
N SER A 222 29.40 -13.20 -20.82
CA SER A 222 30.48 -13.03 -21.79
C SER A 222 31.67 -13.95 -21.49
N ALA A 223 32.03 -14.08 -20.21
CA ALA A 223 33.06 -15.00 -19.76
C ALA A 223 32.67 -16.47 -20.05
N TYR A 224 31.41 -16.82 -19.76
CA TYR A 224 30.86 -18.13 -20.09
C TYR A 224 30.90 -18.42 -21.60
N ALA A 225 30.47 -17.46 -22.44
CA ALA A 225 30.52 -17.61 -23.89
C ALA A 225 31.96 -17.80 -24.40
N ARG A 226 32.92 -17.06 -23.83
CA ARG A 226 34.34 -17.22 -24.17
C ARG A 226 34.83 -18.63 -23.84
N GLN A 227 34.57 -19.12 -22.63
CA GLN A 227 34.94 -20.48 -22.22
C GLN A 227 34.32 -21.54 -23.13
N PHE A 228 33.03 -21.40 -23.46
CA PHE A 228 32.32 -22.32 -24.35
C PHE A 228 32.94 -22.37 -25.75
N LEU A 229 33.33 -21.20 -26.31
CA LEU A 229 33.99 -21.14 -27.61
C LEU A 229 35.40 -21.75 -27.56
N GLU A 230 36.17 -21.49 -26.49
CA GLU A 230 37.48 -22.11 -26.27
C GLU A 230 37.37 -23.66 -26.24
N ASP A 231 36.40 -24.20 -25.51
CA ASP A 231 36.15 -25.65 -25.43
C ASP A 231 35.76 -26.24 -26.79
N ARG A 232 34.92 -25.53 -27.58
CA ARG A 232 34.54 -25.96 -28.93
C ARG A 232 35.70 -25.93 -29.90
N ILE A 233 36.57 -24.94 -29.83
CA ILE A 233 37.79 -24.87 -30.64
C ILE A 233 38.71 -26.04 -30.29
N ALA A 234 38.91 -26.34 -29.01
CA ALA A 234 39.73 -27.48 -28.58
C ALA A 234 39.18 -28.81 -29.12
N GLN A 235 37.89 -29.07 -28.96
CA GLN A 235 37.23 -30.28 -29.49
C GLN A 235 37.32 -30.38 -31.01
N THR A 236 37.21 -29.25 -31.72
CA THR A 236 37.28 -29.21 -33.18
C THR A 236 38.69 -29.52 -33.67
N LYS A 237 39.72 -28.99 -32.99
CA LYS A 237 41.12 -29.33 -33.25
C LYS A 237 41.40 -30.81 -33.03
N GLU A 238 40.94 -31.37 -31.92
CA GLU A 238 41.13 -32.80 -31.61
C GLU A 238 40.48 -33.70 -32.67
N ARG A 239 39.26 -33.36 -33.11
CA ARG A 239 38.59 -34.09 -34.20
C ARG A 239 39.37 -33.99 -35.51
N LEU A 240 39.90 -32.82 -35.85
CA LEU A 240 40.72 -32.63 -37.05
C LEU A 240 41.99 -33.49 -37.00
N GLU A 241 42.74 -33.45 -35.89
CA GLU A 241 43.94 -34.27 -35.71
C GLU A 241 43.64 -35.78 -35.80
N SER A 242 42.50 -36.22 -35.25
CA SER A 242 42.08 -37.63 -35.34
C SER A 242 41.75 -38.06 -36.76
N ALA A 243 41.11 -37.19 -37.55
CA ALA A 243 40.78 -37.44 -38.94
C ALA A 243 42.02 -37.47 -39.84
N GLU A 244 43.00 -36.60 -39.56
CA GLU A 244 44.31 -36.61 -40.26
C GLU A 244 45.09 -37.90 -39.98
N ARG A 245 45.13 -38.39 -38.73
CA ARG A 245 45.80 -39.66 -38.39
C ARG A 245 45.18 -40.87 -39.07
N GLN A 246 43.85 -40.89 -39.26
CA GLN A 246 43.16 -41.97 -39.95
C GLN A 246 43.41 -41.99 -41.46
N LEU A 247 43.77 -40.86 -42.07
CA LEU A 247 44.04 -40.75 -43.51
C LEU A 247 45.48 -41.12 -43.89
N VAL A 248 46.42 -41.02 -42.95
CA VAL A 248 47.86 -41.24 -43.19
C VAL A 248 48.30 -42.69 -42.89
N ALA A 249 47.46 -43.49 -42.20
CA ALA A 249 47.70 -44.91 -41.91
C ALA A 249 47.09 -45.83 -42.98
#